data_AF-A0A6J4IGF5-F1
#
_entry.id   AF-A0A6J4IGF5-F1
#
_cell.length_a   1.000
_cell.length_b   1.000
_cell.length_c   1.000
_cell.angle_alpha   90.00
_cell.angle_beta   90.00
_cell.angle_gamma   90.00
#
_symmetry.space_group_name_H-M   'P 1'
#
loop_
_entity.id
_entity.type
_entity.pdbx_description
1 polymer ?
#
loop_
_entity_poly.entity_id
_entity_poly.type
_entity_poly.pdbx_seq_one_letter_code
_entity_poly.pdbx_strand_id
1 'polypeptide(L)' 'MEWHRQQAELISLIDRAAGVDLSAASVRNPFLPVIRMNVADCLEIVTAHTERHVGQIEERVPARRGATAAP' A
#
# COMPACT_ATOMS: atom_id res chain seq x y z
N MET A 1 -4.79 -3.66 -15.73
CA MET A 1 -3.42 -3.18 -15.44
C MET A 1 -2.89 -3.94 -14.24
N GLU A 2 -1.61 -4.29 -14.23
CA GLU A 2 -0.99 -5.07 -13.14
C GLU A 2 -1.17 -4.41 -11.76
N TRP A 3 -1.11 -3.08 -11.69
CA TRP A 3 -1.36 -2.33 -10.45
C TRP A 3 -2.72 -2.65 -9.82
N HIS A 4 -3.81 -2.64 -10.60
CA HIS A 4 -5.15 -2.96 -10.07
C HIS A 4 -5.24 -4.39 -9.53
N ARG A 5 -4.55 -5.34 -10.18
CA ARG A 5 -4.51 -6.73 -9.72
C ARG A 5 -3.81 -6.82 -8.36
N GLN A 6 -2.66 -6.17 -8.21
CA GLN A 6 -1.90 -6.15 -6.97
C GLN A 6 -2.65 -5.44 -5.83
N GLN A 7 -3.39 -4.37 -6.12
CA GLN A 7 -4.25 -3.70 -5.13
C GLN A 7 -5.40 -4.61 -4.68
N ALA A 8 -6.05 -5.32 -5.59
CA ALA A 8 -7.10 -6.29 -5.25
C ALA A 8 -6.55 -7.44 -4.39
N GLU A 9 -5.35 -7.91 -4.69
CA GLU A 9 -4.66 -8.94 -3.92
C GLU A 9 -4.31 -8.46 -2.50
N LEU A 10 -3.80 -7.24 -2.35
CA LEU A 10 -3.52 -6.63 -1.04
C LEU A 10 -4.79 -6.50 -0.19
N ILE A 11 -5.88 -5.99 -0.77
CA ILE A 11 -7.18 -5.88 -0.09
C ILE A 11 -7.66 -7.26 0.37
N SER A 12 -7.57 -8.27 -0.50
CA SER A 12 -7.95 -9.64 -0.14
C SER A 12 -7.09 -10.22 0.98
N LEU A 13 -5.79 -9.93 1.01
CA LEU A 13 -4.90 -10.36 2.09
C LEU A 13 -5.25 -9.71 3.43
N ILE A 14 -5.54 -8.40 3.42
CA ILE A 14 -5.96 -7.66 4.63
C ILE A 14 -7.30 -8.21 5.15
N ASP A 15 -8.26 -8.45 4.26
CA ASP A 15 -9.56 -9.02 4.64
C ASP A 15 -9.41 -10.42 5.27
N ARG A 16 -8.59 -11.28 4.67
CA ARG A 16 -8.28 -12.62 5.21
C ARG A 16 -7.51 -12.59 6.52
N ALA A 17 -6.80 -11.50 6.80
CA ALA A 17 -6.07 -11.31 8.04
C ALA A 17 -6.97 -10.85 9.19
N ALA A 18 -8.24 -10.51 8.93
CA ALA A 18 -9.19 -10.15 9.97
C ALA A 18 -9.35 -11.29 10.99
N GLY A 19 -9.11 -10.98 12.26
CA GLY A 19 -9.19 -11.95 13.35
C GLY A 19 -7.96 -12.85 13.51
N VAL A 20 -6.90 -12.65 12.72
CA VAL A 20 -5.61 -13.33 12.90
C VAL A 20 -4.67 -12.44 13.70
N ASP A 21 -4.00 -12.99 14.71
CA ASP A 21 -2.90 -12.29 15.39
C ASP A 21 -1.66 -12.28 14.48
N LEU A 22 -1.53 -11.20 13.71
CA LEU A 22 -0.42 -11.00 12.79
C LEU A 22 0.89 -10.63 13.50
N SER A 23 0.81 -10.20 14.76
CA SER A 23 2.00 -9.82 15.55
C SER A 23 2.81 -11.05 15.98
N ALA A 24 2.13 -12.19 16.15
CA ALA A 24 2.75 -13.47 16.50
C ALA A 24 3.60 -14.07 15.37
N ALA A 25 3.33 -13.71 14.11
CA ALA A 25 4.04 -14.21 12.94
C ALA A 25 5.24 -13.33 12.61
N SER A 26 6.44 -13.67 13.10
CA SER A 26 7.66 -12.94 12.75
C SER A 26 8.16 -13.25 11.34
N VAL A 27 8.49 -12.19 10.61
CA VAL A 27 9.12 -12.21 9.30
C VAL A 27 10.54 -11.68 9.44
N ARG A 28 11.53 -12.47 9.01
CA ARG A 28 12.91 -12.00 8.91
C ARG A 28 13.08 -11.28 7.59
N ASN A 29 13.53 -10.03 7.63
CA ASN A 29 13.79 -9.30 6.40
C ASN A 29 14.88 -10.04 5.57
N PRO A 30 14.60 -10.37 4.30
CA PRO A 30 15.50 -11.19 3.48
C PRO A 30 16.80 -10.46 3.08
N PHE A 31 16.81 -9.12 3.14
CA PHE A 31 17.96 -8.29 2.77
C PHE A 31 18.74 -7.80 4.00
N LEU A 32 18.03 -7.45 5.07
CA LEU A 32 18.59 -6.91 6.31
C LEU A 32 18.19 -7.80 7.48
N PRO A 33 18.92 -8.90 7.74
CA PRO A 33 18.52 -9.93 8.70
C PRO A 33 18.47 -9.47 10.17
N VAL A 34 18.93 -8.25 10.46
CA VAL A 34 18.85 -7.57 11.77
C VAL A 34 17.47 -6.95 11.99
N ILE A 35 16.77 -6.57 10.92
CA ILE A 35 15.43 -6.02 10.99
C ILE A 35 14.46 -7.18 11.22
N ARG A 36 13.88 -7.22 12.41
CA ARG A 36 12.78 -8.10 12.76
C ARG A 36 11.47 -7.38 12.50
N MET A 37 10.58 -8.07 11.82
CA MET A 37 9.27 -7.58 11.47
C MET A 37 8.26 -8.67 11.84
N ASN A 38 7.00 -8.31 11.96
CA ASN A 38 5.88 -9.24 11.95
C ASN A 38 5.04 -9.02 10.68
N VAL A 39 4.05 -9.89 10.44
CA VAL A 39 3.19 -9.80 9.25
C VAL A 39 2.36 -8.50 9.26
N ALA A 40 1.98 -7.98 10.43
CA ALA A 40 1.30 -6.70 10.54
C ALA A 40 2.18 -5.56 10.01
N ASP A 41 3.45 -5.51 10.45
CA ASP A 41 4.42 -4.50 9.99
C ASP A 41 4.59 -4.57 8.46
N CYS A 42 4.63 -5.79 7.90
CA CYS A 42 4.73 -5.98 6.46
C CYS A 42 3.53 -5.40 5.69
N LEU A 43 2.30 -5.69 6.14
CA LEU A 43 1.08 -5.17 5.50
C LEU A 43 0.98 -3.65 5.62
N GLU A 44 1.36 -3.10 6.77
CA GLU A 44 1.38 -1.66 7.00
C GLU A 44 2.37 -0.96 6.07
N ILE A 45 3.58 -1.51 5.90
CA ILE A 45 4.59 -0.96 4.98
C ILE A 45 4.09 -0.94 3.53
N VAL A 46 3.43 -2.00 3.07
CA VAL A 46 2.91 -2.06 1.70
C VAL A 46 1.80 -1.01 1.49
N THR A 47 0.95 -0.79 2.50
CA THR A 47 -0.12 0.22 2.46
C THR A 47 0.47 1.62 2.43
N ALA A 48 1.36 1.96 3.37
CA ALA A 48 2.03 3.26 3.45
C ALA A 48 2.89 3.55 2.21
N HIS A 49 3.48 2.52 1.60
CA HIS A 49 4.20 2.65 0.34
C HIS A 49 3.26 3.00 -0.82
N THR A 50 2.10 2.33 -0.91
CA THR A 50 1.08 2.62 -1.92
C THR A 50 0.58 4.06 -1.79
N GLU A 51 0.22 4.51 -0.58
CA GLU A 51 -0.24 5.87 -0.32
C GLU A 51 0.79 6.92 -0.73
N ARG A 52 2.07 6.70 -0.38
CA ARG A 52 3.16 7.59 -0.80
C ARG A 52 3.27 7.70 -2.33
N HIS A 53 3.12 6.59 -3.05
CA HIS A 53 3.15 6.60 -4.51
C HIS A 53 1.96 7.35 -5.11
N VAL A 54 0.76 7.18 -4.55
CA VAL A 54 -0.43 7.94 -4.96
C VAL A 54 -0.20 9.44 -4.74
N GLY A 55 0.27 9.83 -3.56
CA GLY A 55 0.58 11.24 -3.27
C GLY A 55 1.59 11.84 -4.25
N GLN A 56 2.67 11.11 -4.57
CA GLN A 56 3.64 11.56 -5.58
C GLN A 56 3.06 11.71 -6.98
N ILE A 57 2.04 10.92 -7.35
CA ILE A 57 1.34 11.05 -8.62
C ILE A 57 0.47 12.30 -8.57
N GLU A 58 -0.32 12.48 -7.52
CA GLU A 58 -1.21 13.63 -7.33
C GLU A 58 -0.43 14.95 -7.32
N GLU A 59 0.73 15.01 -6.67
CA GLU A 59 1.64 16.17 -6.68
C GLU A 59 2.15 16.51 -8.08
N ARG A 60 2.35 15.51 -8.93
CA ARG A 60 2.91 15.66 -10.29
C ARG A 60 1.86 15.83 -11.37
N VAL A 61 0.61 15.45 -11.11
CA VAL A 61 -0.50 15.71 -12.02
C VAL A 61 -0.81 17.20 -11.90
N PRO A 62 -0.56 18.02 -12.93
CA PRO A 62 -0.99 19.41 -12.89
C PRO A 62 -2.50 19.39 -12.70
N ALA A 63 -2.99 20.07 -11.66
CA ALA A 63 -4.41 20.31 -11.49
C ALA A 63 -4.91 20.81 -12.84
N ARG A 64 -5.67 19.97 -13.58
CA ARG A 64 -6.37 20.42 -14.77
C ARG A 64 -7.39 21.42 -14.26
N ARG A 65 -6.98 22.69 -14.15
CA ARG A 65 -7.89 23.82 -13.99
C ARG A 65 -8.89 23.69 -15.13
N GLY A 66 -10.15 23.65 -14.75
CA GLY A 66 -11.26 23.20 -15.58
C GLY A 66 -11.20 23.72 -17.00
N ALA A 67 -11.23 22.79 -17.94
CA ALA A 67 -11.98 23.04 -19.16
C ALA A 67 -13.46 23.11 -18.75
N THR A 68 -14.12 24.19 -19.16
CA THR A 68 -15.55 24.50 -19.03
C THR A 68 -15.95 25.36 -17.83
N ALA A 69 -15.59 26.64 -17.87
CA ALA A 69 -16.63 27.66 -17.69
C ALA A 69 -17.25 27.89 -19.07
N ALA A 70 -18.46 27.37 -19.29
CA ALA A 70 -19.29 27.73 -20.44
C ALA A 70 -20.30 28.81 -19.99
N PRO A 71 -20.63 29.78 -20.86
CA PRO A 71 -21.45 30.95 -20.55
C PRO A 71 -22.90 30.64 -20.20
#